data_AF-A0AAX0Z326-F1
#
_entry.id   AF-A0AAX0Z326-F1
#
_cell.length_a   1.000
_cell.length_b   1.000
_cell.length_c   1.000
_cell.angle_alpha   90.00
_cell.angle_beta   90.00
_cell.angle_gamma   90.00
#
_symmetry.space_group_name_H-M   'P 1'
#
loop_
_entity.id
_entity.type
_entity.pdbx_description
1 polymer ?
#
loop_
_entity_poly.entity_id
_entity_poly.type
_entity_poly.pdbx_seq_one_letter_code
_entity_poly.pdbx_strand_id
1 'polypeptide(L)'
;MVNRKDRLTDKEYKIISDHAGNIDNYQQHHTIEIGQQTLTVHDFLKIDQKLYGLTMQPEQSDEFIVAFHCPLPHQMTVTSKQDVHNAAQSLLKTDYAYPIERKSLDSNQEHVFFKGKEYIEKVCQTHPNAGIHLTGQALAGAVCAYVATEQPAVKKAVTFDSPNIWSSLSPSIKQKAQQGQYTRMLTEYIQPNHYVGLLNRHDQGVGQVKYTVPPRQQDSVQESVKYKKREIDTFLKSAFASMNIEWNESFDTNAFLALVSGEFKANGYSFHPNGSARILDEQLDHNTSFTAMLLQEIHSGRAYAQSGLEIIIKSHLLKNSSYDLKSIIEHEVHTVFEKIDGIDESVKDAVHHVKQELKGLVGFGHYDLLSHSDVEALVEEVRMEQTHSSFYSHEKQLNALYTLRDYEQELSALSRHMYTMGDDYAKADRRLAVQMGIH
;
A
#
# COMPACT_ATOMS: atom_id res chain seq x y z
N MET A 1 -16.60 -28.96 14.80
CA MET A 1 -16.03 -27.64 15.16
C MET A 1 -14.55 -27.70 14.80
N VAL A 2 -14.17 -27.22 13.61
CA VAL A 2 -12.75 -27.23 13.18
C VAL A 2 -11.99 -26.23 14.05
N ASN A 3 -10.89 -26.67 14.67
CA ASN A 3 -10.12 -25.86 15.59
C ASN A 3 -9.50 -24.68 14.80
N ARG A 4 -9.51 -23.46 15.35
CA ARG A 4 -8.93 -22.29 14.65
C ARG A 4 -7.42 -22.46 14.32
N LYS A 5 -6.75 -23.44 14.95
CA LYS A 5 -5.36 -23.81 14.72
C LYS A 5 -5.10 -24.61 13.43
N ASP A 6 -6.14 -25.17 12.81
CA ASP A 6 -5.98 -26.08 11.66
C ASP A 6 -6.18 -25.37 10.31
N ARG A 7 -6.50 -24.07 10.31
CA ARG A 7 -6.74 -23.28 9.10
C ARG A 7 -5.48 -22.56 8.64
N LEU A 8 -5.18 -22.68 7.35
CA LEU A 8 -4.09 -21.95 6.72
C LEU A 8 -4.18 -20.43 6.94
N THR A 9 -3.06 -19.83 7.33
CA THR A 9 -2.89 -18.38 7.41
C THR A 9 -2.55 -17.79 6.04
N ASP A 10 -2.65 -16.47 5.88
CA ASP A 10 -2.28 -15.80 4.62
C ASP A 10 -0.80 -16.05 4.25
N LYS A 11 0.08 -16.09 5.26
CA LYS A 11 1.48 -16.49 5.09
C LYS A 11 1.63 -17.88 4.47
N GLU A 12 0.88 -18.86 4.94
CA GLU A 12 0.98 -20.23 4.45
C GLU A 12 0.41 -20.35 3.04
N TYR A 13 -0.69 -19.66 2.72
CA TYR A 13 -1.15 -19.52 1.33
C TYR A 13 -0.08 -18.92 0.42
N LYS A 14 0.63 -17.89 0.87
CA LYS A 14 1.72 -17.28 0.08
C LYS A 14 2.84 -18.27 -0.18
N ILE A 15 3.29 -18.98 0.86
CA ILE A 15 4.34 -20.00 0.72
C ILE A 15 3.88 -21.08 -0.24
N ILE A 16 2.66 -21.60 -0.12
CA ILE A 16 2.11 -22.60 -1.03
C ILE A 16 2.09 -22.09 -2.48
N SER A 17 1.67 -20.84 -2.69
CA SER A 17 1.69 -20.20 -4.01
C SER A 17 3.11 -20.06 -4.58
N ASP A 18 4.11 -19.75 -3.76
CA ASP A 18 5.52 -19.68 -4.19
C ASP A 18 6.06 -21.07 -4.54
N HIS A 19 5.71 -22.08 -3.73
CA HIS A 19 6.09 -23.47 -3.95
C HIS A 19 5.48 -24.06 -5.23
N ALA A 20 4.32 -23.57 -5.67
CA ALA A 20 3.71 -23.96 -6.93
C ALA A 20 4.58 -23.60 -8.16
N GLY A 21 5.50 -22.64 -8.04
CA GLY A 21 6.50 -22.37 -9.09
C GLY A 21 7.55 -23.48 -9.24
N ASN A 22 7.76 -24.30 -8.21
CA ASN A 22 8.69 -25.43 -8.20
C ASN A 22 7.97 -26.77 -8.45
N ILE A 23 6.79 -26.72 -9.07
CA ILE A 23 5.88 -27.86 -9.18
C ILE A 23 6.48 -29.05 -9.95
N ASP A 24 7.42 -28.81 -10.87
CA ASP A 24 8.14 -29.85 -11.61
C ASP A 24 8.97 -30.77 -10.70
N ASN A 25 9.23 -30.34 -9.45
CA ASN A 25 9.96 -31.14 -8.46
C ASN A 25 9.08 -32.08 -7.65
N TYR A 26 7.75 -32.03 -7.82
CA TYR A 26 6.83 -32.83 -7.03
C TYR A 26 6.32 -34.05 -7.78
N GLN A 27 6.15 -35.14 -7.04
CA GLN A 27 5.48 -36.37 -7.50
C GLN A 27 4.26 -36.63 -6.62
N GLN A 28 3.35 -37.48 -7.09
CA GLN A 28 2.18 -37.87 -6.30
C GLN A 28 2.65 -38.52 -4.98
N HIS A 29 1.96 -38.21 -3.89
CA HIS A 29 2.31 -38.59 -2.51
C HIS A 29 3.57 -37.93 -1.93
N HIS A 30 4.19 -36.99 -2.65
CA HIS A 30 5.22 -36.15 -2.06
C HIS A 30 4.63 -35.27 -0.95
N THR A 31 5.35 -35.13 0.16
CA THR A 31 4.93 -34.32 1.32
C THR A 31 5.69 -33.00 1.36
N ILE A 32 4.98 -31.90 1.58
CA ILE A 32 5.52 -30.55 1.66
C ILE A 32 5.23 -29.99 3.05
N GLU A 33 6.27 -29.54 3.73
CA GLU A 33 6.17 -28.93 5.06
C GLU A 33 5.93 -27.42 4.95
N ILE A 34 4.73 -26.97 5.35
CA ILE A 34 4.33 -25.57 5.35
C ILE A 34 3.97 -25.14 6.78
N GLY A 35 4.88 -24.43 7.43
CA GLY A 35 4.64 -23.95 8.80
C GLY A 35 4.51 -25.11 9.79
N GLN A 36 3.31 -25.32 10.32
CA GLN A 36 2.98 -26.45 11.20
C GLN A 36 2.17 -27.55 10.49
N GLN A 37 1.96 -27.43 9.18
CA GLN A 37 1.16 -28.37 8.39
C GLN A 37 2.03 -29.17 7.42
N THR A 38 1.78 -30.47 7.37
CA THR A 38 2.27 -31.36 6.32
C THR A 38 1.19 -31.49 5.24
N LEU A 39 1.53 -31.14 4.00
CA LEU A 39 0.64 -31.23 2.84
C LEU A 39 1.10 -32.37 1.94
N THR A 40 0.22 -33.34 1.68
CA THR A 40 0.49 -34.42 0.73
C THR A 40 0.00 -34.02 -0.66
N VAL A 41 0.79 -34.26 -1.69
CA VAL A 41 0.41 -34.02 -3.09
C VAL A 41 -0.49 -35.15 -3.61
N HIS A 42 -1.66 -34.80 -4.13
CA HIS A 42 -2.67 -35.76 -4.61
C HIS A 42 -2.80 -35.83 -6.12
N ASP A 43 -2.80 -34.69 -6.79
CA ASP A 43 -3.03 -34.61 -8.24
C ASP A 43 -2.37 -33.36 -8.84
N PHE A 44 -2.26 -33.35 -10.17
CA PHE A 44 -1.64 -32.29 -10.94
C PHE A 44 -2.50 -31.88 -12.14
N LEU A 45 -2.53 -30.58 -12.43
CA LEU A 45 -2.97 -30.07 -13.72
C LEU A 45 -1.76 -29.91 -14.63
N LYS A 46 -1.77 -30.61 -15.78
CA LYS A 46 -0.77 -30.45 -16.85
C LYS A 46 -1.44 -29.97 -18.13
N ILE A 47 -0.90 -28.91 -18.74
CA ILE A 47 -1.33 -28.37 -20.04
C ILE A 47 -0.09 -28.35 -20.92
N ASP A 48 -0.15 -28.99 -22.09
CA ASP A 48 0.98 -29.13 -23.03
C ASP A 48 2.29 -29.59 -22.35
N GLN A 49 2.15 -30.61 -21.49
CA GLN A 49 3.23 -31.19 -20.68
C GLN A 49 3.85 -30.28 -19.62
N LYS A 50 3.41 -29.02 -19.50
CA LYS A 50 3.80 -28.12 -18.41
C LYS A 50 2.82 -28.23 -17.25
N LEU A 51 3.33 -28.11 -16.03
CA LEU A 51 2.52 -28.14 -14.81
C LEU A 51 1.92 -26.75 -14.52
N TYR A 52 0.60 -26.73 -14.30
CA TYR A 52 -0.20 -25.53 -14.09
C TYR A 52 -0.97 -25.51 -12.77
N GLY A 53 -1.03 -26.63 -12.05
CA GLY A 53 -1.76 -26.71 -10.80
C GLY A 53 -1.36 -27.92 -9.97
N LEU A 54 -1.32 -27.73 -8.66
CA LEU A 54 -0.97 -28.73 -7.66
C LEU A 54 -2.14 -28.88 -6.70
N THR A 55 -2.72 -30.08 -6.62
CA THR A 55 -3.72 -30.40 -5.58
C THR A 55 -3.03 -31.08 -4.42
N MET A 56 -3.19 -30.51 -3.23
CA MET A 56 -2.62 -30.99 -1.98
C MET A 56 -3.71 -31.20 -0.93
N GLN A 57 -3.47 -32.12 0.00
CA GLN A 57 -4.34 -32.38 1.14
C GLN A 57 -3.52 -32.31 2.44
N PRO A 58 -3.97 -31.53 3.44
CA PRO A 58 -3.43 -31.62 4.80
C PRO A 58 -3.75 -32.98 5.43
N GLU A 59 -2.82 -33.57 6.18
CA GLU A 59 -2.93 -34.95 6.73
C GLU A 59 -4.21 -35.24 7.56
N GLN A 60 -4.86 -34.22 8.11
CA GLN A 60 -6.03 -34.37 8.99
C GLN A 60 -7.24 -33.56 8.51
N SER A 61 -7.34 -33.29 7.20
CA SER A 61 -8.42 -32.48 6.62
C SER A 61 -9.11 -33.18 5.46
N ASP A 62 -10.43 -33.02 5.38
CA ASP A 62 -11.24 -33.37 4.21
C ASP A 62 -11.24 -32.24 3.15
N GLU A 63 -10.42 -31.21 3.34
CA GLU A 63 -10.27 -30.07 2.42
C GLU A 63 -9.01 -30.22 1.57
N PHE A 64 -9.12 -29.85 0.29
CA PHE A 64 -7.96 -29.77 -0.61
C PHE A 64 -7.53 -28.33 -0.80
N ILE A 65 -6.22 -28.15 -0.93
CA ILE A 65 -5.61 -26.89 -1.34
C ILE A 65 -5.10 -27.07 -2.76
N VAL A 66 -5.60 -26.26 -3.68
CA VAL A 66 -5.15 -26.24 -5.07
C VAL A 66 -4.36 -24.96 -5.31
N ALA A 67 -3.08 -25.13 -5.60
CA ALA A 67 -2.17 -24.05 -5.92
C ALA A 67 -1.98 -24.01 -7.44
N PHE A 68 -2.43 -22.94 -8.09
CA PHE A 68 -2.20 -22.75 -9.52
C PHE A 68 -0.84 -22.10 -9.77
N HIS A 69 -0.23 -22.47 -10.89
CA HIS A 69 0.96 -21.87 -11.45
C HIS A 69 0.73 -21.57 -12.93
N CYS A 70 1.17 -20.39 -13.38
CA CYS A 70 1.14 -20.03 -14.78
C CYS A 70 2.56 -19.66 -15.19
N PRO A 71 3.16 -20.38 -16.16
CA PRO A 71 4.47 -20.02 -16.67
C PRO A 71 4.50 -18.59 -17.17
N LEU A 72 5.60 -17.90 -16.91
CA LEU A 72 5.84 -16.57 -17.46
C LEU A 72 5.91 -16.64 -19.00
N PRO A 73 5.50 -15.56 -19.68
CA PRO A 73 5.67 -15.45 -21.12
C PRO A 73 7.16 -15.51 -21.48
N HIS A 74 7.45 -15.72 -22.77
CA HIS A 74 8.83 -15.76 -23.24
C HIS A 74 9.54 -14.44 -22.94
N GLN A 75 10.64 -14.53 -22.19
CA GLN A 75 11.40 -13.36 -21.77
C GLN A 75 12.29 -12.87 -22.91
N MET A 76 12.32 -11.57 -23.14
CA MET A 76 13.15 -10.92 -24.13
C MET A 76 13.55 -9.50 -23.74
N THR A 77 14.76 -9.11 -24.12
CA THR A 77 15.24 -7.73 -23.95
C THR A 77 14.60 -6.83 -24.99
N VAL A 78 14.02 -5.71 -24.54
CA VAL A 78 13.38 -4.73 -25.41
C VAL A 78 14.34 -3.56 -25.66
N THR A 79 14.86 -3.45 -26.88
CA THR A 79 15.83 -2.42 -27.27
C THR A 79 15.45 -1.64 -28.52
N SER A 80 14.29 -1.88 -29.11
CA SER A 80 13.84 -1.21 -30.32
C SER A 80 12.32 -1.22 -30.45
N LYS A 81 11.76 -0.40 -31.33
CA LYS A 81 10.33 -0.45 -31.70
C LYS A 81 9.92 -1.84 -32.21
N GLN A 82 10.79 -2.50 -32.96
CA GLN A 82 10.52 -3.85 -33.47
C GLN A 82 10.48 -4.87 -32.34
N ASP A 83 11.37 -4.76 -31.35
CA ASP A 83 11.36 -5.63 -30.17
C ASP A 83 10.06 -5.46 -29.39
N VAL A 84 9.59 -4.22 -29.18
CA VAL A 84 8.29 -3.95 -28.54
C VAL A 84 7.16 -4.65 -29.29
N HIS A 85 7.13 -4.51 -30.62
CA HIS A 85 6.10 -5.12 -31.44
C HIS A 85 6.11 -6.66 -31.36
N ASN A 86 7.29 -7.28 -31.50
CA ASN A 86 7.46 -8.73 -31.42
C ASN A 86 7.12 -9.27 -30.02
N ALA A 87 7.54 -8.57 -28.97
CA ALA A 87 7.27 -8.91 -27.58
C ALA A 87 5.77 -8.84 -27.28
N ALA A 88 5.10 -7.77 -27.72
CA ALA A 88 3.65 -7.63 -27.58
C ALA A 88 2.91 -8.77 -28.32
N GLN A 89 3.28 -9.07 -29.56
CA GLN A 89 2.71 -10.21 -30.29
C GLN A 89 2.91 -11.55 -29.59
N SER A 90 4.10 -11.79 -29.03
CA SER A 90 4.40 -13.01 -28.29
C SER A 90 3.56 -13.12 -27.02
N LEU A 91 3.48 -12.04 -26.25
CA LEU A 91 2.70 -11.96 -25.01
C LEU A 91 1.22 -12.24 -25.26
N LEU A 92 0.64 -11.67 -26.32
CA LEU A 92 -0.78 -11.82 -26.67
C LEU A 92 -1.14 -13.21 -27.24
N LYS A 93 -0.15 -14.07 -27.49
CA LYS A 93 -0.36 -15.50 -27.78
C LYS A 93 -0.45 -16.35 -26.51
N THR A 94 -0.23 -15.77 -25.34
CA THR A 94 -0.38 -16.43 -24.04
C THR A 94 -1.69 -16.04 -23.38
N ASP A 95 -2.07 -16.73 -22.30
CA ASP A 95 -3.29 -16.42 -21.56
C ASP A 95 -3.24 -15.09 -20.77
N TYR A 96 -2.09 -14.40 -20.72
CA TYR A 96 -2.04 -13.00 -20.28
C TYR A 96 -2.85 -12.07 -21.19
N ALA A 97 -3.13 -12.48 -22.43
CA ALA A 97 -4.03 -11.80 -23.35
C ALA A 97 -5.40 -11.51 -22.74
N TYR A 98 -5.94 -12.39 -21.89
CA TYR A 98 -7.28 -12.23 -21.34
C TYR A 98 -7.43 -10.99 -20.45
N PRO A 99 -6.61 -10.82 -19.39
CA PRO A 99 -6.67 -9.59 -18.60
C PRO A 99 -6.12 -8.36 -19.34
N ILE A 100 -5.18 -8.52 -20.29
CA ILE A 100 -4.62 -7.37 -21.05
C ILE A 100 -5.64 -6.81 -22.03
N GLU A 101 -6.22 -7.65 -22.88
CA GLU A 101 -7.19 -7.26 -23.92
C GLU A 101 -8.63 -7.23 -23.39
N ARG A 102 -8.85 -7.56 -22.11
CA ARG A 102 -10.18 -7.65 -21.47
C ARG A 102 -11.11 -8.61 -22.22
N LYS A 103 -10.56 -9.69 -22.77
CA LYS A 103 -11.31 -10.74 -23.49
C LYS A 103 -12.28 -11.44 -22.56
N SER A 104 -13.42 -11.87 -23.09
CA SER A 104 -14.39 -12.68 -22.35
C SER A 104 -13.78 -14.04 -21.97
N LEU A 105 -13.98 -14.46 -20.72
CA LEU A 105 -13.64 -15.82 -20.26
C LEU A 105 -14.74 -16.85 -20.55
N ASP A 106 -15.87 -16.43 -21.13
CA ASP A 106 -16.94 -17.33 -21.57
C ASP A 106 -16.68 -17.89 -22.98
N SER A 107 -15.74 -17.31 -23.71
CA SER A 107 -15.42 -17.68 -25.09
C SER A 107 -14.19 -18.58 -25.16
N ASN A 108 -14.24 -19.61 -26.01
CA ASN A 108 -13.12 -20.51 -26.34
C ASN A 108 -12.54 -21.29 -25.13
N GLN A 109 -12.87 -22.57 -25.00
CA GLN A 109 -12.56 -23.42 -23.84
C GLN A 109 -11.06 -23.80 -23.69
N GLU A 110 -10.18 -23.33 -24.56
CA GLU A 110 -8.76 -23.74 -24.58
C GLU A 110 -7.83 -22.97 -23.65
N HIS A 111 -8.29 -21.91 -22.99
CA HIS A 111 -7.46 -21.06 -22.13
C HIS A 111 -7.32 -21.60 -20.70
N VAL A 112 -6.23 -21.22 -20.01
CA VAL A 112 -5.89 -21.70 -18.66
C VAL A 112 -7.01 -21.49 -17.63
N PHE A 113 -7.81 -20.42 -17.75
CA PHE A 113 -8.94 -20.18 -16.84
C PHE A 113 -10.00 -21.28 -16.92
N PHE A 114 -10.38 -21.71 -18.14
CA PHE A 114 -11.35 -22.78 -18.34
C PHE A 114 -10.76 -24.13 -17.96
N LYS A 115 -9.51 -24.41 -18.35
CA LYS A 115 -8.80 -25.63 -17.94
C LYS A 115 -8.65 -25.75 -16.43
N GLY A 116 -8.42 -24.63 -15.73
CA GLY A 116 -8.41 -24.58 -14.27
C GLY A 116 -9.78 -24.88 -13.66
N LYS A 117 -10.87 -24.41 -14.29
CA LYS A 117 -12.24 -24.73 -13.89
C LYS A 117 -12.52 -26.22 -14.03
N GLU A 118 -12.27 -26.81 -15.21
CA GLU A 118 -12.45 -28.24 -15.47
C GLU A 118 -11.62 -29.12 -14.54
N TYR A 119 -10.41 -28.66 -14.21
CA TYR A 119 -9.56 -29.36 -13.26
C TYR A 119 -10.20 -29.46 -11.88
N ILE A 120 -10.75 -28.36 -11.35
CA ILE A 120 -11.48 -28.39 -10.08
C ILE A 120 -12.73 -29.25 -10.17
N GLU A 121 -13.47 -29.22 -11.29
CA GLU A 121 -14.62 -30.10 -11.50
C GLU A 121 -14.23 -31.58 -11.39
N LYS A 122 -13.09 -31.97 -11.99
CA LYS A 122 -12.55 -33.34 -11.90
C LYS A 122 -12.12 -33.71 -10.47
N VAL A 123 -11.48 -32.80 -9.74
CA VAL A 123 -11.14 -33.01 -8.32
C VAL A 123 -12.42 -33.24 -7.50
N CYS A 124 -13.46 -32.43 -7.75
CA CYS A 124 -14.75 -32.56 -7.07
C CYS A 124 -15.50 -33.84 -7.47
N GLN A 125 -15.39 -34.32 -8.70
CA GLN A 125 -15.96 -35.62 -9.10
C GLN A 125 -15.31 -36.78 -8.34
N THR A 126 -14.00 -36.69 -8.10
CA THR A 126 -13.24 -37.70 -7.35
C THR A 126 -13.47 -37.58 -5.84
N HIS A 127 -13.74 -36.37 -5.36
CA HIS A 127 -13.93 -36.03 -3.95
C HIS A 127 -15.17 -35.15 -3.73
N PRO A 128 -16.39 -35.69 -3.85
CA PRO A 128 -17.64 -34.90 -3.95
C PRO A 128 -18.01 -34.08 -2.71
N ASN A 129 -17.46 -34.44 -1.55
CA ASN A 129 -17.75 -33.74 -0.28
C ASN A 129 -16.59 -32.83 0.17
N ALA A 130 -15.51 -32.76 -0.58
CA ALA A 130 -14.32 -32.01 -0.17
C ALA A 130 -14.48 -30.51 -0.39
N GLY A 131 -14.03 -29.72 0.58
CA GLY A 131 -13.90 -28.27 0.42
C GLY A 131 -12.65 -27.94 -0.39
N ILE A 132 -12.73 -26.99 -1.32
CA ILE A 132 -11.59 -26.58 -2.15
C ILE A 132 -11.10 -25.19 -1.72
N HIS A 133 -9.81 -25.09 -1.41
CA HIS A 133 -9.11 -23.84 -1.12
C HIS A 133 -8.15 -23.52 -2.27
N LEU A 134 -8.15 -22.29 -2.78
CA LEU A 134 -7.35 -21.91 -3.94
C LEU A 134 -6.27 -20.90 -3.57
N THR A 135 -5.11 -21.00 -4.22
CA THR A 135 -4.10 -19.94 -4.17
C THR A 135 -3.24 -19.89 -5.43
N GLY A 136 -2.68 -18.73 -5.72
CA GLY A 136 -1.86 -18.49 -6.88
C GLY A 136 -1.42 -17.03 -6.96
N GLN A 137 -0.34 -16.81 -7.71
CA GLN A 137 0.25 -15.49 -7.92
C GLN A 137 0.13 -15.03 -9.37
N ALA A 138 0.02 -13.71 -9.60
CA ALA A 138 -0.09 -13.12 -10.94
C ALA A 138 -1.23 -13.76 -11.75
N LEU A 139 -0.96 -14.26 -12.96
CA LEU A 139 -1.99 -14.90 -13.80
C LEU A 139 -2.64 -16.12 -13.12
N ALA A 140 -1.88 -16.89 -12.35
CA ALA A 140 -2.44 -18.03 -11.61
C ALA A 140 -3.42 -17.57 -10.52
N GLY A 141 -3.16 -16.42 -9.89
CA GLY A 141 -4.12 -15.79 -8.99
C GLY A 141 -5.41 -15.38 -9.71
N ALA A 142 -5.32 -14.85 -10.93
CA ALA A 142 -6.48 -14.55 -11.75
C ALA A 142 -7.27 -15.82 -12.16
N VAL A 143 -6.59 -16.94 -12.41
CA VAL A 143 -7.23 -18.25 -12.59
C VAL A 143 -7.99 -18.66 -11.33
N CYS A 144 -7.38 -18.52 -10.14
CA CYS A 144 -8.05 -18.81 -8.88
C CYS A 144 -9.31 -17.95 -8.69
N ALA A 145 -9.23 -16.66 -9.01
CA ALA A 145 -10.37 -15.75 -8.92
C ALA A 145 -11.52 -16.20 -9.84
N TYR A 146 -11.22 -16.54 -11.10
CA TYR A 146 -12.22 -17.06 -12.05
C TYR A 146 -12.84 -18.37 -11.56
N VAL A 147 -12.02 -19.35 -11.20
CA VAL A 147 -12.49 -20.66 -10.74
C VAL A 147 -13.36 -20.53 -9.49
N ALA A 148 -12.99 -19.65 -8.56
CA ALA A 148 -13.80 -19.40 -7.37
C ALA A 148 -15.19 -18.82 -7.71
N THR A 149 -15.33 -18.02 -8.78
CA THR A 149 -16.64 -17.51 -9.19
C THR A 149 -17.54 -18.54 -9.87
N GLU A 150 -16.93 -19.57 -10.46
CA GLU A 150 -17.59 -20.61 -11.27
C GLU A 150 -17.88 -21.89 -10.48
N GLN A 151 -17.06 -22.23 -9.47
CA GLN A 151 -17.10 -23.51 -8.79
C GLN A 151 -17.65 -23.43 -7.36
N PRO A 152 -18.87 -23.96 -7.07
CA PRO A 152 -19.49 -23.90 -5.75
C PRO A 152 -18.73 -24.66 -4.64
N ALA A 153 -17.86 -25.60 -5.00
CA ALA A 153 -17.04 -26.36 -4.06
C ALA A 153 -15.92 -25.50 -3.44
N VAL A 154 -15.55 -24.39 -4.09
CA VAL A 154 -14.54 -23.47 -3.60
C VAL A 154 -15.05 -22.74 -2.35
N LYS A 155 -14.37 -22.94 -1.23
CA LYS A 155 -14.70 -22.32 0.06
C LYS A 155 -13.93 -21.02 0.30
N LYS A 156 -12.69 -20.97 -0.18
CA LYS A 156 -11.80 -19.83 -0.02
C LYS A 156 -10.77 -19.77 -1.14
N ALA A 157 -10.47 -18.58 -1.62
CA ALA A 157 -9.38 -18.30 -2.54
C ALA A 157 -8.54 -17.14 -1.98
N VAL A 158 -7.24 -17.32 -1.84
CA VAL A 158 -6.30 -16.28 -1.43
C VAL A 158 -5.26 -16.11 -2.53
N THR A 159 -5.25 -14.95 -3.18
CA THR A 159 -4.40 -14.69 -4.34
C THR A 159 -3.41 -13.57 -4.06
N PHE A 160 -2.32 -13.56 -4.82
CA PHE A 160 -1.23 -12.60 -4.66
C PHE A 160 -0.94 -11.94 -6.00
N ASP A 161 -0.98 -10.61 -6.03
CA ASP A 161 -0.72 -9.80 -7.22
C ASP A 161 -1.48 -10.25 -8.48
N SER A 162 -2.71 -10.76 -8.31
CA SER A 162 -3.56 -11.13 -9.43
C SER A 162 -3.98 -9.88 -10.21
N PRO A 163 -3.98 -9.89 -11.55
CA PRO A 163 -4.67 -8.84 -12.31
C PRO A 163 -6.18 -8.95 -12.06
N ASN A 164 -6.91 -7.82 -12.10
CA ASN A 164 -8.36 -7.84 -11.97
C ASN A 164 -9.01 -8.36 -13.26
N ILE A 165 -9.87 -9.38 -13.12
CA ILE A 165 -10.56 -10.04 -14.24
C ILE A 165 -12.00 -9.57 -14.42
N TRP A 166 -12.48 -8.60 -13.62
CA TRP A 166 -13.87 -8.15 -13.64
C TRP A 166 -14.43 -7.94 -15.05
N SER A 167 -13.72 -7.20 -15.91
CA SER A 167 -14.18 -6.91 -17.27
C SER A 167 -14.39 -8.15 -18.13
N SER A 168 -13.61 -9.20 -17.87
CA SER A 168 -13.61 -10.46 -18.60
C SER A 168 -14.68 -11.45 -18.15
N LEU A 169 -15.36 -11.19 -17.03
CA LEU A 169 -16.41 -12.05 -16.48
C LEU A 169 -17.75 -11.91 -17.22
N SER A 170 -18.55 -12.98 -17.17
CA SER A 170 -19.92 -13.00 -17.67
C SER A 170 -20.82 -12.00 -16.95
N PRO A 171 -21.90 -11.51 -17.58
CA PRO A 171 -22.85 -10.60 -16.92
C PRO A 171 -23.46 -11.16 -15.63
N SER A 172 -23.69 -12.48 -15.58
CA SER A 172 -24.29 -13.12 -14.40
C SER A 172 -23.33 -13.16 -13.21
N ILE A 173 -22.04 -13.41 -13.45
CA ILE A 173 -21.01 -13.38 -12.41
C ILE A 173 -20.79 -11.93 -11.94
N LYS A 174 -20.75 -10.96 -12.86
CA LYS A 174 -20.63 -9.53 -12.53
C LYS A 174 -21.74 -9.10 -11.58
N GLN A 175 -22.98 -9.50 -11.83
CA GLN A 175 -24.12 -9.18 -10.95
C GLN A 175 -23.93 -9.78 -9.54
N LYS A 176 -23.48 -11.04 -9.44
CA LYS A 176 -23.21 -11.70 -8.15
C LYS A 176 -22.08 -11.03 -7.38
N ALA A 177 -21.00 -10.65 -8.07
CA ALA A 177 -19.88 -9.93 -7.50
C ALA A 177 -20.30 -8.54 -6.98
N GLN A 178 -21.11 -7.78 -7.72
CA GLN A 178 -21.71 -6.52 -7.28
C GLN A 178 -22.59 -6.65 -6.01
N GLN A 179 -23.21 -7.82 -5.82
CA GLN A 179 -23.98 -8.15 -4.61
C GLN A 179 -23.10 -8.59 -3.44
N GLY A 180 -21.77 -8.61 -3.61
CA GLY A 180 -20.81 -9.01 -2.59
C GLY A 180 -20.75 -10.52 -2.35
N GLN A 181 -21.28 -11.34 -3.27
CA GLN A 181 -21.36 -12.81 -3.08
C GLN A 181 -19.98 -13.44 -2.86
N TYR A 182 -18.93 -12.86 -3.44
CA TYR A 182 -17.58 -13.41 -3.41
C TYR A 182 -16.65 -12.72 -2.40
N THR A 183 -17.08 -11.63 -1.73
CA THR A 183 -16.25 -10.82 -0.81
C THR A 183 -15.66 -11.63 0.36
N ARG A 184 -16.39 -12.65 0.85
CA ARG A 184 -15.91 -13.51 1.95
C ARG A 184 -15.09 -14.72 1.47
N MET A 185 -15.20 -15.05 0.19
CA MET A 185 -14.59 -16.25 -0.40
C MET A 185 -13.25 -15.92 -1.06
N LEU A 186 -13.19 -14.81 -1.80
CA LEU A 186 -12.00 -14.39 -2.55
C LEU A 186 -11.32 -13.22 -1.83
N THR A 187 -10.07 -13.40 -1.42
CA THR A 187 -9.19 -12.34 -0.92
C THR A 187 -8.00 -12.19 -1.85
N GLU A 188 -7.81 -10.98 -2.37
CA GLU A 188 -6.72 -10.64 -3.29
C GLU A 188 -5.76 -9.68 -2.59
N TYR A 189 -4.53 -10.13 -2.35
CA TYR A 189 -3.47 -9.29 -1.81
C TYR A 189 -2.65 -8.67 -2.95
N ILE A 190 -2.51 -7.34 -2.94
CA ILE A 190 -1.87 -6.59 -4.04
C ILE A 190 -0.75 -5.72 -3.49
N GLN A 191 0.46 -5.89 -4.01
CA GLN A 191 1.55 -4.99 -3.68
C GLN A 191 1.44 -3.68 -4.49
N PRO A 192 1.62 -2.51 -3.85
CA PRO A 192 1.57 -1.20 -4.50
C PRO A 192 2.54 -1.00 -5.68
N ASN A 193 3.56 -1.86 -5.81
CA ASN A 193 4.61 -1.77 -6.81
C ASN A 193 4.63 -2.98 -7.79
N HIS A 194 3.65 -3.89 -7.71
CA HIS A 194 3.58 -5.05 -8.59
C HIS A 194 2.70 -4.76 -9.81
N TYR A 195 3.34 -4.41 -10.93
CA TYR A 195 2.68 -3.87 -12.12
C TYR A 195 1.57 -4.77 -12.68
N VAL A 196 1.75 -6.10 -12.67
CA VAL A 196 0.71 -7.04 -13.13
C VAL A 196 -0.48 -7.12 -12.19
N GLY A 197 -0.28 -6.96 -10.87
CA GLY A 197 -1.37 -7.03 -9.89
C GLY A 197 -2.25 -5.77 -9.89
N LEU A 198 -1.69 -4.67 -10.40
CA LEU A 198 -2.38 -3.40 -10.59
C LEU A 198 -3.22 -3.32 -11.87
N LEU A 199 -3.07 -4.29 -12.78
CA LEU A 199 -3.82 -4.34 -14.04
C LEU A 199 -5.34 -4.38 -13.76
N ASN A 200 -6.07 -3.49 -14.44
CA ASN A 200 -7.54 -3.33 -14.36
C ASN A 200 -8.09 -2.98 -12.96
N ARG A 201 -7.28 -2.44 -12.05
CA ARG A 201 -7.74 -2.08 -10.68
C ARG A 201 -8.63 -0.84 -10.60
N HIS A 202 -8.91 -0.21 -11.74
CA HIS A 202 -9.94 0.83 -11.86
C HIS A 202 -11.35 0.23 -12.06
N ASP A 203 -11.45 -1.04 -12.46
CA ASP A 203 -12.71 -1.76 -12.57
C ASP A 203 -13.26 -2.16 -11.18
N GLN A 204 -14.50 -2.64 -11.15
CA GLN A 204 -15.08 -3.22 -9.93
C GLN A 204 -14.24 -4.41 -9.44
N GLY A 205 -14.20 -4.63 -8.13
CA GLY A 205 -13.58 -5.79 -7.51
C GLY A 205 -14.48 -7.01 -7.61
N VAL A 206 -13.86 -8.19 -7.77
CA VAL A 206 -14.59 -9.47 -7.73
C VAL A 206 -14.75 -9.94 -6.29
N GLY A 207 -13.66 -9.90 -5.52
CA GLY A 207 -13.62 -10.27 -4.10
C GLY A 207 -13.15 -9.11 -3.21
N GLN A 208 -12.62 -9.45 -2.04
CA GLN A 208 -11.98 -8.50 -1.14
C GLN A 208 -10.53 -8.24 -1.58
N VAL A 209 -10.22 -6.99 -1.93
CA VAL A 209 -8.88 -6.52 -2.29
C VAL A 209 -8.21 -5.89 -1.07
N LYS A 210 -6.96 -6.27 -0.83
CA LYS A 210 -6.11 -5.74 0.25
C LYS A 210 -4.76 -5.33 -0.29
N TYR A 211 -4.45 -4.04 -0.21
CA TYR A 211 -3.10 -3.57 -0.54
C TYR A 211 -2.14 -3.91 0.59
N THR A 212 -0.98 -4.47 0.26
CA THR A 212 0.04 -4.82 1.26
C THR A 212 1.07 -3.73 1.42
N VAL A 213 1.84 -3.80 2.50
CA VAL A 213 2.97 -2.90 2.71
C VAL A 213 4.06 -3.20 1.67
N PRO A 214 4.54 -2.21 0.90
CA PRO A 214 5.65 -2.45 -0.01
C PRO A 214 6.93 -2.77 0.76
N PRO A 215 7.84 -3.60 0.21
CA PRO A 215 9.10 -3.91 0.85
C PRO A 215 9.95 -2.63 1.02
N ARG A 216 10.56 -2.46 2.21
CA ARG A 216 11.36 -1.26 2.57
C ARG A 216 12.73 -1.18 1.88
N GLN A 217 12.99 -1.92 0.80
CA GLN A 217 14.32 -1.91 0.19
C GLN A 217 14.65 -0.53 -0.41
N GLN A 218 15.61 0.14 0.24
CA GLN A 218 16.45 1.18 -0.33
C GLN A 218 17.47 0.53 -1.27
N ASP A 219 17.04 0.03 -2.41
CA ASP A 219 17.98 -0.26 -3.48
C ASP A 219 17.84 0.83 -4.53
N SER A 220 18.93 1.58 -4.70
CA SER A 220 19.15 2.48 -5.82
C SER A 220 18.93 1.68 -7.11
N VAL A 221 17.77 1.83 -7.72
CA VAL A 221 17.49 1.22 -9.03
C VAL A 221 18.44 1.87 -10.03
N GLN A 222 19.49 1.14 -10.42
CA GLN A 222 20.25 1.45 -11.62
C GLN A 222 19.26 1.53 -12.78
N GLU A 223 19.18 2.68 -13.43
CA GLU A 223 18.48 2.87 -14.69
C GLU A 223 19.14 2.02 -15.77
N SER A 224 18.77 0.74 -15.87
CA SER A 224 19.07 -0.10 -17.03
C SER A 224 17.89 -0.13 -18.00
N VAL A 225 17.32 1.03 -18.31
CA VAL A 225 16.40 1.16 -19.46
C VAL A 225 17.02 2.15 -20.44
N LYS A 226 17.54 1.61 -21.54
CA LYS A 226 18.23 2.34 -22.61
C LYS A 226 17.32 3.33 -23.38
N TYR A 227 16.02 3.42 -23.03
CA TYR A 227 15.00 4.29 -23.62
C TYR A 227 14.21 5.04 -22.55
N LYS A 228 13.76 6.26 -22.87
CA LYS A 228 12.86 7.00 -21.98
C LYS A 228 11.50 6.31 -22.01
N LYS A 229 10.91 6.01 -20.83
CA LYS A 229 9.61 5.32 -20.66
C LYS A 229 8.49 5.76 -21.63
N ARG A 230 8.45 7.05 -21.98
CA ARG A 230 7.48 7.64 -22.93
C ARG A 230 7.60 7.09 -24.36
N GLU A 231 8.80 6.71 -24.80
CA GLU A 231 9.04 6.16 -26.13
C GLU A 231 8.49 4.73 -26.23
N ILE A 232 8.68 3.92 -25.19
CA ILE A 232 8.12 2.55 -25.13
C ILE A 232 6.59 2.59 -25.10
N ASP A 233 5.98 3.51 -24.34
CA ASP A 233 4.51 3.69 -24.32
C ASP A 233 3.97 3.97 -25.73
N THR A 234 4.63 4.88 -26.45
CA THR A 234 4.26 5.22 -27.84
C THR A 234 4.40 4.02 -28.78
N PHE A 235 5.48 3.23 -28.62
CA PHE A 235 5.69 2.03 -29.43
C PHE A 235 4.68 0.94 -29.11
N LEU A 236 4.33 0.75 -27.84
CA LEU A 236 3.38 -0.26 -27.39
C LEU A 236 1.97 0.07 -27.91
N LYS A 237 1.52 1.32 -27.78
CA LYS A 237 0.26 1.80 -28.36
C LYS A 237 0.22 1.60 -29.87
N SER A 238 1.31 1.93 -30.57
CA SER A 238 1.42 1.70 -32.02
C SER A 238 1.34 0.22 -32.38
N ALA A 239 1.97 -0.65 -31.59
CA ALA A 239 1.93 -2.09 -31.80
C ALA A 239 0.50 -2.65 -31.62
N PHE A 240 -0.19 -2.29 -30.54
CA PHE A 240 -1.57 -2.69 -30.29
C PHE A 240 -2.52 -2.21 -31.40
N ALA A 241 -2.40 -0.94 -31.81
CA ALA A 241 -3.16 -0.40 -32.93
C ALA A 241 -2.92 -1.18 -34.23
N SER A 242 -1.67 -1.54 -34.55
CA SER A 242 -1.36 -2.34 -35.75
C SER A 242 -1.91 -3.77 -35.70
N MET A 243 -2.26 -4.27 -34.51
CA MET A 243 -2.90 -5.57 -34.30
C MET A 243 -4.43 -5.47 -34.18
N ASN A 244 -5.02 -4.28 -34.39
CA ASN A 244 -6.43 -3.99 -34.17
C ASN A 244 -6.93 -4.29 -32.75
N ILE A 245 -6.07 -4.06 -31.74
CA ILE A 245 -6.39 -4.27 -30.34
C ILE A 245 -6.67 -2.92 -29.68
N GLU A 246 -7.79 -2.82 -28.98
CA GLU A 246 -8.13 -1.63 -28.20
C GLU A 246 -7.13 -1.44 -27.05
N TRP A 247 -6.72 -0.19 -26.84
CA TRP A 247 -5.74 0.13 -25.81
C TRP A 247 -6.36 0.01 -24.42
N ASN A 248 -5.78 -0.86 -23.59
CA ASN A 248 -6.11 -0.94 -22.18
C ASN A 248 -5.24 0.04 -21.39
N GLU A 249 -5.87 1.09 -20.87
CA GLU A 249 -5.16 2.13 -20.10
C GLU A 249 -4.51 1.62 -18.81
N SER A 250 -4.82 0.42 -18.31
CA SER A 250 -4.10 -0.18 -17.17
C SER A 250 -2.88 -1.01 -17.57
N PHE A 251 -2.69 -1.31 -18.86
CA PHE A 251 -1.56 -2.07 -19.36
C PHE A 251 -0.42 -1.13 -19.81
N ASP A 252 0.32 -0.57 -18.84
CA ASP A 252 1.41 0.36 -19.15
C ASP A 252 2.73 -0.30 -19.54
N THR A 253 3.68 0.56 -19.92
CA THR A 253 5.08 0.21 -20.13
C THR A 253 5.68 -0.59 -18.98
N ASN A 254 5.34 -0.34 -17.71
CA ASN A 254 5.95 -1.10 -16.61
C ASN A 254 5.39 -2.53 -16.54
N ALA A 255 4.07 -2.70 -16.66
CA ALA A 255 3.43 -4.01 -16.70
C ALA A 255 3.93 -4.83 -17.89
N PHE A 256 4.01 -4.19 -19.06
CA PHE A 256 4.62 -4.77 -20.25
C PHE A 256 6.06 -5.21 -20.00
N LEU A 257 6.93 -4.29 -19.54
CA LEU A 257 8.34 -4.60 -19.31
C LEU A 257 8.52 -5.71 -18.27
N ALA A 258 7.80 -5.68 -17.16
CA ALA A 258 7.90 -6.71 -16.13
C ALA A 258 7.52 -8.10 -16.65
N LEU A 259 6.49 -8.19 -17.49
CA LEU A 259 6.08 -9.44 -18.11
C LEU A 259 7.14 -9.96 -19.09
N VAL A 260 7.66 -9.09 -19.96
CA VAL A 260 8.57 -9.52 -21.03
C VAL A 260 10.02 -9.62 -20.59
N SER A 261 10.46 -8.95 -19.53
CA SER A 261 11.79 -9.18 -18.93
C SER A 261 11.78 -10.31 -17.91
N GLY A 262 10.61 -10.63 -17.35
CA GLY A 262 10.50 -11.53 -16.20
C GLY A 262 10.93 -10.87 -14.87
N GLU A 263 11.25 -9.57 -14.88
CA GLU A 263 11.62 -8.84 -13.69
C GLU A 263 10.37 -8.40 -12.93
N PHE A 264 9.86 -9.30 -12.09
CA PHE A 264 8.95 -8.93 -11.01
C PHE A 264 9.78 -8.39 -9.84
N LYS A 265 9.37 -7.28 -9.24
CA LYS A 265 9.95 -6.88 -7.95
C LYS A 265 9.74 -8.02 -6.96
N ALA A 266 10.81 -8.38 -6.23
CA ALA A 266 10.82 -9.55 -5.36
C ALA A 266 9.68 -9.55 -4.32
N ASN A 267 9.28 -10.75 -3.89
CA ASN A 267 8.29 -11.04 -2.85
C ASN A 267 8.43 -10.08 -1.66
N GLY A 268 7.55 -9.09 -1.59
CA GLY A 268 7.58 -8.04 -0.57
C GLY A 268 6.46 -8.15 0.45
N TYR A 269 5.90 -9.33 0.62
CA TYR A 269 4.86 -9.59 1.61
C TYR A 269 5.46 -9.65 3.02
N SER A 270 4.87 -8.90 3.94
CA SER A 270 5.18 -9.00 5.36
C SER A 270 3.96 -9.50 6.11
N PHE A 271 4.20 -10.26 7.17
CA PHE A 271 3.15 -10.94 7.93
C PHE A 271 3.27 -10.63 9.42
N HIS A 272 2.13 -10.56 10.09
CA HIS A 272 2.06 -10.54 11.55
C HIS A 272 2.45 -11.91 12.13
N PRO A 273 2.78 -12.00 13.44
CA PRO A 273 3.14 -13.27 14.07
C PRO A 273 2.05 -14.36 13.99
N ASN A 274 0.78 -13.96 13.88
CA ASN A 274 -0.37 -14.86 13.67
C ASN A 274 -0.54 -15.33 12.21
N GLY A 275 0.34 -14.91 11.30
CA GLY A 275 0.33 -15.30 9.89
C GLY A 275 -0.60 -14.48 8.99
N SER A 276 -1.31 -13.46 9.49
CA SER A 276 -2.08 -12.55 8.63
C SER A 276 -1.16 -11.58 7.90
N ALA A 277 -1.49 -11.25 6.65
CA ALA A 277 -0.71 -10.29 5.87
C ALA A 277 -0.80 -8.88 6.48
N ARG A 278 0.32 -8.17 6.54
CA ARG A 278 0.33 -6.75 6.90
C ARG A 278 -0.20 -5.94 5.73
N ILE A 279 -1.26 -5.20 5.98
CA ILE A 279 -1.90 -4.36 4.97
C ILE A 279 -1.43 -2.92 5.08
N LEU A 280 -1.56 -2.19 3.98
CA LEU A 280 -1.09 -0.83 3.87
C LEU A 280 -1.80 0.12 4.83
N ASP A 281 -3.12 -0.05 5.00
CA ASP A 281 -3.96 0.79 5.86
C ASP A 281 -3.42 0.86 7.30
N GLU A 282 -2.97 -0.28 7.84
CA GLU A 282 -2.36 -0.39 9.18
C GLU A 282 -1.05 0.42 9.34
N GLN A 283 -0.38 0.77 8.25
CA GLN A 283 0.92 1.48 8.26
C GLN A 283 0.80 2.95 7.88
N LEU A 284 -0.33 3.36 7.31
CA LEU A 284 -0.56 4.74 6.90
C LEU A 284 -0.99 5.62 8.08
N ASP A 285 -1.67 5.07 9.08
CA ASP A 285 -2.10 5.82 10.26
C ASP A 285 -0.91 6.49 10.98
N HIS A 286 -1.03 7.79 11.25
CA HIS A 286 -0.04 8.60 11.97
C HIS A 286 1.38 8.57 11.37
N ASN A 287 1.49 8.46 10.05
CA ASN A 287 2.77 8.32 9.36
C ASN A 287 2.87 9.18 8.08
N THR A 288 2.88 10.51 8.25
CA THR A 288 2.91 11.48 7.14
C THR A 288 4.05 11.22 6.15
N SER A 289 5.26 10.96 6.66
CA SER A 289 6.44 10.76 5.82
C SER A 289 6.30 9.55 4.88
N PHE A 290 5.80 8.42 5.39
CA PHE A 290 5.56 7.23 4.61
C PHE A 290 4.42 7.42 3.61
N THR A 291 3.32 8.05 4.02
CA THR A 291 2.18 8.35 3.14
C THR A 291 2.59 9.27 1.99
N ALA A 292 3.39 10.30 2.26
CA ALA A 292 3.91 11.21 1.24
C ALA A 292 4.87 10.50 0.26
N MET A 293 5.77 9.65 0.77
CA MET A 293 6.65 8.83 -0.05
C MET A 293 5.87 7.92 -1.00
N LEU A 294 4.80 7.28 -0.53
CA LEU A 294 3.96 6.42 -1.38
C LEU A 294 3.21 7.21 -2.45
N LEU A 295 2.69 8.39 -2.11
CA LEU A 295 2.05 9.26 -3.09
C LEU A 295 3.05 9.72 -4.17
N GLN A 296 4.30 10.01 -3.77
CA GLN A 296 5.36 10.35 -4.70
C GLN A 296 5.72 9.19 -5.63
N GLU A 297 5.81 7.95 -5.12
CA GLU A 297 6.04 6.77 -5.96
C GLU A 297 4.89 6.58 -6.97
N ILE A 298 3.63 6.77 -6.58
CA ILE A 298 2.47 6.75 -7.50
C ILE A 298 2.66 7.81 -8.60
N HIS A 299 2.89 9.07 -8.21
CA HIS A 299 3.04 10.19 -9.15
C HIS A 299 4.27 10.10 -10.05
N SER A 300 5.32 9.37 -9.65
CA SER A 300 6.50 9.10 -10.50
C SER A 300 6.18 8.21 -11.72
N GLY A 301 4.92 7.81 -11.89
CA GLY A 301 4.46 6.96 -12.97
C GLY A 301 4.72 5.48 -12.70
N ARG A 302 4.83 5.07 -11.43
CA ARG A 302 5.07 3.66 -11.04
C ARG A 302 3.81 2.93 -10.55
N ALA A 303 2.70 3.64 -10.39
CA ALA A 303 1.37 3.06 -10.19
C ALA A 303 0.32 4.07 -10.65
N TYR A 304 -0.71 3.62 -11.37
CA TYR A 304 -1.72 4.52 -11.93
C TYR A 304 -2.46 5.31 -10.85
N ALA A 305 -2.63 6.61 -11.14
CA ALA A 305 -3.45 7.59 -10.43
C ALA A 305 -4.97 7.38 -10.59
N GLN A 306 -5.40 6.14 -10.83
CA GLN A 306 -6.81 5.72 -10.91
C GLN A 306 -7.05 4.39 -10.20
N SER A 307 -6.05 3.91 -9.45
CA SER A 307 -6.21 2.74 -8.59
C SER A 307 -6.82 3.15 -7.25
N GLY A 308 -7.62 2.27 -6.65
CA GLY A 308 -8.15 2.51 -5.29
C GLY A 308 -7.08 2.71 -4.22
N LEU A 309 -5.81 2.44 -4.54
CA LEU A 309 -4.65 2.75 -3.71
C LEU A 309 -4.42 4.26 -3.50
N GLU A 310 -4.57 5.09 -4.54
CA GLU A 310 -4.32 6.54 -4.43
C GLU A 310 -5.37 7.22 -3.53
N ILE A 311 -6.60 6.75 -3.62
CA ILE A 311 -7.71 7.11 -2.74
C ILE A 311 -7.33 6.92 -1.26
N ILE A 312 -6.83 5.72 -0.91
CA ILE A 312 -6.44 5.38 0.45
C ILE A 312 -5.35 6.35 0.92
N ILE A 313 -4.29 6.52 0.11
CA ILE A 313 -3.13 7.34 0.45
C ILE A 313 -3.48 8.81 0.63
N LYS A 314 -4.29 9.40 -0.26
CA LYS A 314 -4.70 10.82 -0.15
C LYS A 314 -5.49 11.10 1.11
N SER A 315 -6.41 10.21 1.47
CA SER A 315 -7.22 10.37 2.68
C SER A 315 -6.36 10.33 3.96
N HIS A 316 -5.41 9.39 4.02
CA HIS A 316 -4.45 9.28 5.12
C HIS A 316 -3.48 10.48 5.16
N LEU A 317 -3.06 11.02 4.01
CA LEU A 317 -2.14 12.15 3.98
C LEU A 317 -2.76 13.39 4.64
N LEU A 318 -4.02 13.67 4.36
CA LEU A 318 -4.77 14.79 4.97
C LEU A 318 -4.94 14.60 6.47
N LYS A 319 -5.31 13.38 6.90
CA LYS A 319 -5.47 13.04 8.33
C LYS A 319 -4.15 13.14 9.09
N ASN A 320 -3.07 12.58 8.55
CA ASN A 320 -1.75 12.64 9.17
C ASN A 320 -1.20 14.07 9.24
N SER A 321 -1.36 14.85 8.17
CA SER A 321 -0.95 16.26 8.19
C SER A 321 -1.73 17.08 9.23
N SER A 322 -2.99 16.73 9.50
CA SER A 322 -3.76 17.33 10.59
C SER A 322 -3.18 16.97 11.96
N TYR A 323 -2.76 15.72 12.18
CA TYR A 323 -2.10 15.29 13.41
C TYR A 323 -0.75 15.99 13.64
N ASP A 324 0.07 16.12 12.59
CA ASP A 324 1.34 16.85 12.67
C ASP A 324 1.11 18.30 13.05
N LEU A 325 0.15 18.97 12.41
CA LEU A 325 -0.19 20.36 12.71
C LEU A 325 -0.71 20.51 14.14
N LYS A 326 -1.53 19.57 14.61
CA LYS A 326 -2.00 19.54 16.00
C LYS A 326 -0.85 19.39 16.98
N SER A 327 0.12 18.51 16.70
CA SER A 327 1.31 18.34 17.53
C SER A 327 2.15 19.62 17.59
N ILE A 328 2.31 20.33 16.47
CA ILE A 328 3.03 21.62 16.43
C ILE A 328 2.30 22.67 17.29
N ILE A 329 0.98 22.75 17.21
CA ILE A 329 0.18 23.66 18.05
C ILE A 329 0.37 23.32 19.54
N GLU A 330 0.25 22.05 19.91
CA GLU A 330 0.34 21.61 21.31
C GLU A 330 1.73 21.80 21.93
N HIS A 331 2.81 21.72 21.13
CA HIS A 331 4.18 21.76 21.65
C HIS A 331 4.86 23.10 21.36
N GLU A 332 4.94 23.51 20.09
CA GLU A 332 5.75 24.66 19.68
C GLU A 332 5.04 25.98 19.98
N VAL A 333 3.76 26.10 19.62
CA VAL A 333 2.97 27.32 19.92
C VAL A 333 2.84 27.50 21.44
N HIS A 334 2.59 26.42 22.16
CA HIS A 334 2.53 26.43 23.63
C HIS A 334 3.87 26.85 24.25
N THR A 335 5.00 26.31 23.78
CA THR A 335 6.34 26.70 24.27
C THR A 335 6.62 28.19 24.04
N VAL A 336 6.24 28.73 22.88
CA VAL A 336 6.41 30.17 22.60
C VAL A 336 5.50 31.00 23.51
N PHE A 337 4.27 30.54 23.75
CA PHE A 337 3.34 31.19 24.67
C PHE A 337 3.93 31.30 26.08
N GLU A 338 4.39 30.18 26.65
CA GLU A 338 5.00 30.14 27.99
C GLU A 338 6.21 31.07 28.10
N LYS A 339 7.05 31.14 27.05
CA LYS A 339 8.21 32.04 27.03
C LYS A 339 7.82 33.51 27.02
N ILE A 340 6.78 33.89 26.26
CA ILE A 340 6.32 35.28 26.19
C ILE A 340 5.60 35.65 27.49
N ASP A 341 4.77 34.77 28.03
CA ASP A 341 4.05 34.98 29.29
C ASP A 341 5.03 35.11 30.48
N GLY A 342 6.07 34.26 30.51
CA GLY A 342 7.12 34.25 31.52
C GLY A 342 8.19 35.35 31.40
N ILE A 343 8.03 36.33 30.50
CA ILE A 343 9.00 37.44 30.36
C ILE A 343 9.14 38.22 31.67
N ASP A 344 8.04 38.47 32.39
CA ASP A 344 8.09 39.27 33.63
C ASP A 344 8.98 38.62 34.69
N GLU A 345 8.78 37.34 34.95
CA GLU A 345 9.60 36.57 35.89
C GLU A 345 11.06 36.45 35.39
N SER A 346 11.26 36.19 34.10
CA SER A 346 12.61 36.11 33.51
C SER A 346 13.38 37.44 33.65
N VAL A 347 12.69 38.58 33.49
CA VAL A 347 13.27 39.91 33.63
C VAL A 347 13.53 40.22 35.10
N LYS A 348 12.62 39.90 36.02
CA LYS A 348 12.83 40.04 37.48
C LYS A 348 14.07 39.28 37.93
N ASP A 349 14.22 38.03 37.49
CA ASP A 349 15.37 37.20 37.81
C ASP A 349 16.67 37.77 37.25
N ALA A 350 16.66 38.22 35.99
CA ALA A 350 17.82 38.84 35.35
C ALA A 350 18.25 40.14 36.06
N VAL A 351 17.30 41.02 36.38
CA VAL A 351 17.56 42.26 37.11
C VAL A 351 18.08 41.98 38.51
N HIS A 352 17.49 41.00 39.22
CA HIS A 352 17.98 40.57 40.51
C HIS A 352 19.42 40.07 40.44
N HIS A 353 19.74 39.24 39.44
CA HIS A 353 21.07 38.68 39.24
C HIS A 353 22.12 39.78 39.00
N VAL A 354 21.88 40.67 38.04
CA VAL A 354 22.77 41.81 37.73
C VAL A 354 22.99 42.68 38.98
N LYS A 355 21.92 42.95 39.72
CA LYS A 355 21.98 43.74 40.94
C LYS A 355 22.83 43.08 42.04
N GLN A 356 22.74 41.76 42.22
CA GLN A 356 23.59 41.05 43.18
C GLN A 356 25.06 41.06 42.74
N GLU A 357 25.32 40.86 41.45
CA GLU A 357 26.68 40.88 40.90
C GLU A 357 27.34 42.25 41.11
N LEU A 358 26.65 43.34 40.76
CA LEU A 358 27.14 44.70 40.94
C LEU A 358 27.35 45.06 42.43
N LYS A 359 26.44 44.64 43.32
CA LYS A 359 26.60 44.85 44.77
C LYS A 359 27.84 44.13 45.32
N GLY A 360 28.23 42.99 44.74
CA GLY A 360 29.45 42.29 45.11
C GLY A 360 30.74 43.01 44.71
N LEU A 361 30.68 43.97 43.78
CA LEU A 361 31.85 44.69 43.26
C LEU A 361 32.13 46.01 43.98
N VAL A 362 31.10 46.66 44.55
CA VAL A 362 31.22 47.98 45.19
C VAL A 362 31.79 47.89 46.61
N GLY A 363 32.40 48.98 47.10
CA GLY A 363 33.01 49.03 48.43
C GLY A 363 34.39 48.36 48.53
N PHE A 364 34.98 47.96 47.40
CA PHE A 364 36.32 47.38 47.33
C PHE A 364 37.04 47.72 46.02
N GLY A 365 38.38 47.75 46.04
CA GLY A 365 39.22 47.87 44.84
C GLY A 365 39.01 49.19 44.08
N HIS A 366 38.75 49.09 42.77
CA HIS A 366 38.49 50.25 41.89
C HIS A 366 37.10 50.89 42.10
N TYR A 367 36.23 50.27 42.90
CA TYR A 367 34.87 50.73 43.18
C TYR A 367 34.65 50.99 44.68
N ASP A 368 35.73 51.30 45.42
CA ASP A 368 35.75 51.51 46.88
C ASP A 368 34.92 52.72 47.33
N LEU A 369 34.75 53.72 46.46
CA LEU A 369 33.91 54.89 46.72
C LEU A 369 32.41 54.67 46.44
N LEU A 370 32.04 53.54 45.83
CA LEU A 370 30.64 53.21 45.53
C LEU A 370 30.04 52.32 46.61
N SER A 371 28.74 52.42 46.78
CA SER A 371 27.94 51.73 47.78
C SER A 371 26.79 50.93 47.16
N HIS A 372 26.14 50.08 47.94
CA HIS A 372 24.95 49.36 47.48
C HIS A 372 23.82 50.30 47.01
N SER A 373 23.67 51.48 47.61
CA SER A 373 22.66 52.47 47.18
C SER A 373 22.97 53.05 45.81
N ASP A 374 24.24 53.16 45.43
CA ASP A 374 24.61 53.64 44.09
C ASP A 374 24.22 52.62 43.02
N VAL A 375 24.33 51.32 43.33
CA VAL A 375 23.84 50.24 42.45
C VAL A 375 22.31 50.30 42.30
N GLU A 376 21.58 50.54 43.38
CA GLU A 376 20.11 50.71 43.31
C GLU A 376 19.73 51.92 42.44
N ALA A 377 20.39 53.06 42.64
CA ALA A 377 20.15 54.26 41.85
C ALA A 377 20.41 54.03 40.35
N LEU A 378 21.50 53.33 40.02
CA LEU A 378 21.83 52.98 38.63
C LEU A 378 20.78 52.07 37.99
N VAL A 379 20.27 51.06 38.71
CA VAL A 379 19.22 50.17 38.20
C VAL A 379 17.91 50.94 37.97
N GLU A 380 17.60 51.92 38.81
CA GLU A 380 16.45 52.80 38.62
C GLU A 380 16.61 53.77 37.44
N GLU A 381 17.84 54.21 37.10
CA GLU A 381 18.09 55.06 35.92
C GLU A 381 17.81 54.35 34.59
N VAL A 382 18.06 53.04 34.51
CA VAL A 382 17.80 52.25 33.28
C VAL A 382 16.37 51.72 33.18
N ARG A 383 15.52 52.06 34.16
CA ARG A 383 14.12 51.67 34.20
C ARG A 383 13.32 52.42 33.12
N MET A 384 12.44 51.70 32.42
CA MET A 384 11.46 52.31 31.54
C MET A 384 10.36 53.02 32.35
N GLU A 385 9.96 54.21 31.93
CA GLU A 385 8.79 54.91 32.49
C GLU A 385 7.48 54.27 31.98
N GLN A 386 7.12 53.11 32.52
CA GLN A 386 5.86 52.42 32.21
C GLN A 386 5.17 51.92 33.48
N THR A 387 3.84 51.85 33.44
CA THR A 387 2.99 51.55 34.61
C THR A 387 2.98 50.06 35.01
N HIS A 388 3.33 49.15 34.09
CA HIS A 388 3.15 47.71 34.29
C HIS A 388 4.43 46.89 34.23
N SER A 389 5.49 47.38 33.60
CA SER A 389 6.81 46.74 33.61
C SER A 389 7.91 47.78 33.57
N SER A 390 9.00 47.48 34.27
CA SER A 390 10.12 48.37 34.50
C SER A 390 11.25 48.22 33.46
N PHE A 391 11.31 47.13 32.71
CA PHE A 391 12.46 46.83 31.82
C PHE A 391 12.07 46.25 30.46
N TYR A 392 10.77 46.12 30.18
CA TYR A 392 10.29 45.69 28.87
C TYR A 392 8.93 46.35 28.57
N SER A 393 8.52 46.35 27.29
CA SER A 393 7.23 46.89 26.89
C SER A 393 6.11 45.88 27.14
N HIS A 394 5.31 46.10 28.18
CA HIS A 394 4.14 45.26 28.50
C HIS A 394 3.11 45.26 27.36
N GLU A 395 2.91 46.39 26.68
CA GLU A 395 2.02 46.48 25.52
C GLU A 395 2.48 45.54 24.38
N LYS A 396 3.79 45.52 24.07
CA LYS A 396 4.34 44.62 23.05
C LYS A 396 4.23 43.15 23.46
N GLN A 397 4.42 42.83 24.74
CA GLN A 397 4.21 41.48 25.28
C GLN A 397 2.76 41.03 25.07
N LEU A 398 1.78 41.85 25.48
CA LEU A 398 0.36 41.54 25.28
C LEU A 398 0.00 41.38 23.81
N ASN A 399 0.47 42.29 22.94
CA ASN A 399 0.23 42.18 21.50
C ASN A 399 0.82 40.90 20.91
N ALA A 400 1.99 40.46 21.39
CA ALA A 400 2.58 39.19 20.97
C ALA A 400 1.73 37.99 21.44
N LEU A 401 1.22 38.00 22.68
CA LEU A 401 0.33 36.97 23.20
C LEU A 401 -1.00 36.90 22.44
N TYR A 402 -1.62 38.05 22.16
CA TYR A 402 -2.86 38.10 21.37
C TYR A 402 -2.65 37.59 19.95
N THR A 403 -1.61 38.07 19.28
CA THR A 403 -1.25 37.59 17.92
C THR A 403 -1.00 36.08 17.91
N LEU A 404 -0.28 35.55 18.91
CA LEU A 404 -0.01 34.12 19.00
C LEU A 404 -1.28 33.30 19.21
N ARG A 405 -2.23 33.80 20.02
CA ARG A 405 -3.52 33.16 20.24
C ARG A 405 -4.40 33.17 19.00
N ASP A 406 -4.36 34.24 18.21
CA ASP A 406 -5.06 34.30 16.92
C ASP A 406 -4.48 33.26 15.95
N TYR A 407 -3.15 33.16 15.87
CA TYR A 407 -2.49 32.11 15.07
C TYR A 407 -2.84 30.70 15.57
N GLU A 408 -2.85 30.46 16.88
CA GLU A 408 -3.26 29.18 17.46
C GLU A 408 -4.68 28.79 17.01
N GLN A 409 -5.61 29.74 17.00
CA GLN A 409 -6.98 29.53 16.55
C GLN A 409 -7.06 29.23 15.05
N GLU A 410 -6.35 29.98 14.21
CA GLU A 410 -6.31 29.75 12.76
C GLU A 410 -5.70 28.38 12.42
N LEU A 411 -4.57 28.04 13.03
CA LEU A 411 -3.91 26.73 12.83
C LEU A 411 -4.79 25.59 13.34
N SER A 412 -5.49 25.78 14.47
CA SER A 412 -6.44 24.80 14.99
C SER A 412 -7.63 24.61 14.05
N ALA A 413 -8.16 25.69 13.46
CA ALA A 413 -9.22 25.61 12.48
C ALA A 413 -8.76 24.89 11.20
N LEU A 414 -7.55 25.21 10.71
CA LEU A 414 -6.94 24.54 9.57
C LEU A 414 -6.75 23.04 9.84
N SER A 415 -6.19 22.67 10.99
CA SER A 415 -6.01 21.26 11.39
C SER A 415 -7.35 20.51 11.40
N ARG A 416 -8.41 21.10 11.97
CA ARG A 416 -9.76 20.51 11.93
C ARG A 416 -10.29 20.37 10.51
N HIS A 417 -10.15 21.40 9.67
CA HIS A 417 -10.60 21.33 8.28
C HIS A 417 -9.85 20.26 7.47
N MET A 418 -8.53 20.12 7.67
CA MET A 418 -7.74 19.06 7.03
C MET A 418 -8.20 17.68 7.47
N TYR A 419 -8.47 17.49 8.77
CA TYR A 419 -9.01 16.23 9.29
C TYR A 419 -10.38 15.92 8.68
N THR A 420 -11.31 16.87 8.74
CA THR A 420 -12.67 16.72 8.18
C THR A 420 -12.61 16.44 6.68
N MET A 421 -11.77 17.15 5.93
CA MET A 421 -11.57 16.92 4.51
C MET A 421 -11.02 15.51 4.26
N GLY A 422 -10.02 15.07 5.03
CA GLY A 422 -9.49 13.70 4.94
C GLY A 422 -10.55 12.63 5.26
N ASP A 423 -11.43 12.89 6.22
CA ASP A 423 -12.53 11.99 6.58
C ASP A 423 -13.64 11.97 5.53
N ASP A 424 -13.99 13.12 4.97
CA ASP A 424 -14.97 13.26 3.90
C ASP A 424 -14.46 12.62 2.60
N TYR A 425 -13.17 12.79 2.26
CA TYR A 425 -12.51 12.04 1.19
C TYR A 425 -12.59 10.54 1.45
N ALA A 426 -12.21 10.08 2.64
CA ALA A 426 -12.30 8.66 3.00
C ALA A 426 -13.73 8.12 2.86
N LYS A 427 -14.76 8.89 3.21
CA LYS A 427 -16.18 8.48 3.10
C LYS A 427 -16.70 8.50 1.67
N ALA A 428 -16.44 9.56 0.92
CA ALA A 428 -16.84 9.69 -0.48
C ALA A 428 -16.19 8.58 -1.30
N ASP A 429 -14.90 8.38 -1.09
CA ASP A 429 -14.13 7.38 -1.79
C ASP A 429 -14.36 5.98 -1.24
N ARG A 430 -14.86 5.78 -0.01
CA ARG A 430 -15.25 4.46 0.49
C ARG A 430 -16.27 3.78 -0.44
N ARG A 431 -17.18 4.53 -1.05
CA ARG A 431 -18.12 3.95 -2.03
C ARG A 431 -17.39 3.42 -3.26
N LEU A 432 -16.42 4.18 -3.76
CA LEU A 432 -15.60 3.80 -4.91
C LEU A 432 -14.62 2.66 -4.56
N ALA A 433 -14.02 2.70 -3.37
CA ALA A 433 -13.15 1.67 -2.83
C ALA A 433 -13.91 0.35 -2.66
N VAL A 434 -15.11 0.37 -2.06
CA VAL A 434 -15.98 -0.81 -1.93
C VAL A 434 -16.35 -1.37 -3.29
N GLN A 435 -16.64 -0.52 -4.27
CA GLN A 435 -16.86 -0.94 -5.65
C GLN A 435 -15.62 -1.65 -6.24
N MET A 436 -14.42 -1.16 -5.94
CA MET A 436 -13.15 -1.80 -6.31
C MET A 436 -12.78 -3.01 -5.44
N GLY A 437 -13.66 -3.45 -4.53
CA GLY A 437 -13.44 -4.57 -3.61
C GLY A 437 -12.56 -4.24 -2.40
N ILE A 438 -12.19 -2.98 -2.20
CA ILE A 438 -11.40 -2.51 -1.06
C ILE A 438 -12.36 -2.24 0.09
N HIS A 439 -12.18 -2.93 1.22
CA HIS A 439 -13.10 -2.93 2.35
C HIS A 439 -12.48 -2.46 3.64
#